data_AF-A0A9N9F7A2-F1
#
_entry.id   AF-A0A9N9F7A2-F1
#
_cell.length_a   1.000
_cell.length_b   1.000
_cell.length_c   1.000
_cell.angle_alpha   90.00
_cell.angle_beta   90.00
_cell.angle_gamma   90.00
#
_symmetry.space_group_name_H-M   'P 1'
#
loop_
_entity.id
_entity.type
_entity.pdbx_description
1 polymer ?
#
loop_
_entity_poly.entity_id
_entity_poly.type
_entity_poly.pdbx_seq_one_letter_code
_entity_poly.pdbx_strand_id
1 'polypeptide(L)' 'IAGANRAGWTSILVRTGVFSGEDNDLLNPAKFVADNILHAVEWMFHREEGFLWKK' A
#
# COMPACT_ATOMS: atom_id res chain seq x y z
N ILE A 1 -4.05 -7.30 4.30
CA ILE A 1 -4.86 -6.06 4.31
C ILE A 1 -5.89 -6.05 5.43
N ALA A 2 -6.90 -6.92 5.41
CA ALA A 2 -8.00 -6.95 6.39
C ALA A 2 -7.55 -6.87 7.88
N GLY A 3 -6.51 -7.62 8.25
CA GLY A 3 -5.96 -7.59 9.63
C GLY A 3 -5.44 -6.21 10.05
N ALA A 4 -4.67 -5.55 9.17
CA ALA A 4 -4.15 -4.21 9.43
C ALA A 4 -5.29 -3.18 9.53
N ASN A 5 -6.28 -3.26 8.64
CA ASN A 5 -7.45 -2.37 8.68
C ASN A 5 -8.20 -2.48 10.02
N ARG A 6 -8.42 -3.71 10.54
CA ARG A 6 -9.07 -3.92 11.84
C ARG A 6 -8.24 -3.39 13.02
N ALA A 7 -6.92 -3.43 12.91
CA ALA A 7 -6.01 -2.90 13.93
C ALA A 7 -5.84 -1.37 13.86
N GLY A 8 -6.45 -0.70 12.88
CA GLY A 8 -6.25 0.74 12.63
C GLY A 8 -4.87 1.08 12.06
N TRP A 9 -4.15 0.08 11.52
CA TRP A 9 -2.84 0.30 10.91
C TRP A 9 -2.96 0.72 9.45
N THR A 10 -1.98 1.49 8.98
CA THR A 10 -1.82 1.78 7.56
C THR A 10 -1.52 0.48 6.80
N SER A 11 -2.34 0.18 5.80
CA SER A 11 -2.20 -1.00 4.96
C SER A 11 -1.84 -0.62 3.52
N ILE A 12 -0.93 -1.39 2.92
CA ILE A 12 -0.53 -1.21 1.51
C ILE A 12 -0.71 -2.55 0.80
N LEU A 13 -1.43 -2.55 -0.32
CA LEU A 13 -1.68 -3.72 -1.16
C LEU A 13 -0.70 -3.72 -2.35
N VAL A 14 0.08 -4.80 -2.49
CA VAL A 14 0.99 -4.98 -3.64
C VAL A 14 0.38 -5.92 -4.68
N ARG A 15 0.59 -5.63 -5.97
CA ARG A 15 0.06 -6.44 -7.09
C ARG A 15 0.95 -7.61 -7.51
N THR A 16 2.13 -7.76 -6.94
CA THR A 16 3.05 -8.88 -7.22
C THR A 16 2.70 -10.16 -6.46
N GLY A 17 1.56 -10.21 -5.76
CA GLY A 17 1.17 -11.31 -4.88
C GLY A 17 -0.07 -12.07 -5.36
N VAL A 18 -0.85 -12.58 -4.40
CA VAL A 18 -2.09 -13.35 -4.67
C VAL A 18 -3.21 -12.50 -5.26
N PHE A 19 -3.19 -11.19 -4.99
CA PHE A 19 -4.22 -10.26 -5.46
C PHE A 19 -4.06 -9.98 -6.97
N SER A 20 -5.13 -10.18 -7.74
CA SER A 20 -5.15 -10.02 -9.20
C SER A 20 -6.12 -8.95 -9.71
N GLY A 21 -6.68 -8.12 -8.82
CA GLY A 21 -7.54 -7.01 -9.22
C GLY A 21 -6.75 -5.85 -9.83
N GLU A 22 -7.40 -5.03 -10.66
CA GLU A 22 -6.79 -3.87 -11.32
C GLU A 22 -6.75 -2.61 -10.43
N ASP A 23 -7.62 -2.55 -9.41
CA ASP A 23 -7.71 -1.41 -8.49
C ASP A 23 -7.41 -1.89 -7.06
N ASN A 24 -8.18 -1.41 -6.08
CA ASN A 24 -8.10 -1.84 -4.70
C ASN A 24 -9.01 -3.04 -4.44
N ASP A 25 -8.81 -3.72 -3.31
CA ASP A 25 -9.75 -4.76 -2.86
C ASP A 25 -11.08 -4.10 -2.44
N LEU A 26 -12.19 -4.51 -3.06
CA LEU A 26 -13.52 -3.94 -2.82
C LEU A 26 -14.05 -4.19 -1.40
N LEU A 27 -13.65 -5.31 -0.78
CA LEU A 27 -14.11 -5.72 0.55
C LEU A 27 -13.18 -5.19 1.64
N ASN A 28 -11.89 -5.11 1.35
CA ASN A 28 -10.86 -4.72 2.30
C ASN A 28 -9.91 -3.70 1.66
N PRO A 29 -10.37 -2.46 1.39
CA PRO A 29 -9.56 -1.48 0.70
C PRO A 29 -8.31 -1.15 1.53
N ALA A 30 -7.14 -1.22 0.89
CA ALA A 30 -5.89 -0.75 1.46
C ALA A 30 -5.82 0.79 1.41
N LYS A 31 -4.96 1.39 2.24
CA LYS A 31 -4.72 2.84 2.20
C LYS A 31 -4.02 3.27 0.91
N PHE A 32 -3.15 2.40 0.38
CA PHE A 32 -2.45 2.60 -0.88
C PHE A 32 -2.34 1.26 -1.62
N VAL A 33 -2.37 1.32 -2.94
CA VAL A 33 -2.13 0.17 -3.82
C VAL A 33 -0.86 0.45 -4.61
N ALA A 34 0.09 -0.47 -4.53
CA ALA A 34 1.40 -0.35 -5.14
C ALA A 34 1.60 -1.47 -6.17
N ASP A 35 2.29 -1.16 -7.26
CA ASP A 35 2.58 -2.16 -8.29
C ASP A 35 3.48 -3.27 -7.74
N ASN A 36 4.42 -2.90 -6.87
CA ASN A 36 5.40 -3.80 -6.27
C ASN A 36 5.82 -3.30 -4.87
N ILE A 37 6.69 -4.08 -4.20
CA ILE A 37 7.14 -3.78 -2.85
C ILE A 37 8.02 -2.53 -2.75
N LEU A 38 8.80 -2.20 -3.79
CA LEU A 38 9.65 -1.01 -3.79
C LEU A 38 8.78 0.25 -3.74
N HIS A 39 7.78 0.36 -4.63
CA HIS A 39 6.85 1.49 -4.64
C HIS A 39 6.07 1.62 -3.32
N ALA A 40 5.74 0.50 -2.67
CA ALA A 40 5.08 0.51 -1.36
C ALA A 40 5.97 1.14 -0.27
N VAL A 41 7.26 0.78 -0.23
CA VAL A 41 8.22 1.30 0.74
C VAL A 41 8.51 2.78 0.48
N GLU A 42 8.73 3.16 -0.78
CA GLU A 42 8.93 4.56 -1.18
C GLU A 42 7.74 5.45 -0.77
N TRP A 43 6.51 4.98 -1.03
CA TRP A 43 5.30 5.68 -0.60
C TRP A 43 5.22 5.82 0.92
N MET A 44 5.61 4.79 1.68
CA MET A 44 5.59 4.80 3.14
C MET A 44 6.57 5.84 3.70
N PHE A 45 7.81 5.87 3.22
CA PHE A 45 8.78 6.90 3.62
C PHE A 45 8.34 8.30 3.23
N HIS A 46 7.80 8.48 2.02
CA HIS A 46 7.27 9.77 1.59
C HIS A 46 6.16 10.26 2.53
N ARG A 47 5.24 9.36 2.92
CA ARG A 47 4.10 9.69 3.77
C ARG A 47 4.49 10.00 5.22
N GLU A 48 5.32 9.17 5.82
CA GLU A 48 5.57 9.21 7.27
C GLU A 48 6.75 10.12 7.63
N GLU A 49 7.77 10.20 6.77
CA GLU A 49 8.98 11.00 7.02
C GLU A 49 9.08 12.25 6.13
N GLY A 50 8.09 12.48 5.25
CA GLY A 50 8.10 13.61 4.31
C GLY A 50 9.18 13.48 3.24
N PHE A 51 9.64 12.26 2.96
CA PHE A 51 10.76 12.02 2.04
C PHE A 51 10.39 12.44 0.61
N LEU A 52 10.86 13.60 0.15
CA LEU A 52 10.68 14.05 -1.23
C LEU A 52 11.63 13.28 -2.14
N TRP A 53 11.08 12.41 -2.99
CA TRP A 53 11.83 11.80 -4.08
C TRP A 53 12.30 12.89 -5.05
N LYS A 54 13.59 13.26 -4.99
CA LYS A 54 14.19 14.10 -6.03
C LYS A 54 14.42 13.21 -7.25
N LYS A 55 13.62 13.47 -8.28
CA LYS A 55 13.71 12.88 -9.60
C LYS A 55 15.05 13.19 -10.28
#